data_AF-A0A3P7L452-F1
#
_entry.id   AF-A0A3P7L452-F1
#
_cell.length_a   1.000
_cell.length_b   1.000
_cell.length_c   1.000
_cell.angle_alpha   90.00
_cell.angle_beta   90.00
_cell.angle_gamma   90.00
#
_symmetry.space_group_name_H-M   'P 1'
#
loop_
_entity.id
_entity.type
_entity.pdbx_description
1 polymer ?
#
loop_
_entity_poly.entity_id
_entity_poly.type
_entity_poly.pdbx_seq_one_letter_code
_entity_poly.pdbx_strand_id
1 'polypeptide(L)'
;MFRIALLPAPLASLSQELSKIRDEAGSACKRTLYPSNSPLVMAQSGSKGSFLNISQMIACVGQQIIGGKRVPDSLNGRSLIHFPPGSRTPAAKGFVKNSFYTGLTPSEFFFHAMSGREGLTDTAVKTADTGYMQRRIVKGITPCYSEPAMSAEEVEIAIDAALELPAFKDLDGILSSHIKSVASAS
;
A
#
# COMPACT_ATOMS: atom_id res chain seq x y z
N MET A 1 6.46 22.42 25.52
CA MET A 1 6.17 23.41 24.47
C MET A 1 7.25 23.27 23.38
N PHE A 2 7.13 22.27 22.50
CA PHE A 2 8.13 22.02 21.44
C PHE A 2 7.70 22.72 20.16
N ARG A 3 8.33 23.87 19.89
CA ARG A 3 8.16 24.62 18.64
C ARG A 3 9.32 24.21 17.72
N ILE A 4 9.14 23.12 16.96
CA ILE A 4 10.08 22.75 15.89
C ILE A 4 9.79 23.67 14.69
N ALA A 5 10.81 24.37 14.23
CA ALA A 5 10.76 25.30 13.12
C ALA A 5 10.28 24.62 11.84
N LEU A 6 9.13 25.06 11.32
CA LEU A 6 8.57 24.65 10.04
C LEU A 6 9.19 25.49 8.91
N LEU A 7 10.39 25.13 8.46
CA LEU A 7 10.74 25.42 7.06
C LEU A 7 9.97 24.43 6.16
N PRO A 8 9.55 24.84 4.94
CA PRO A 8 8.80 23.99 4.05
C PRO A 8 9.74 22.94 3.44
N ALA A 9 10.00 21.88 4.21
CA ALA A 9 10.62 20.68 3.66
C ALA A 9 9.68 20.10 2.58
N PRO A 10 10.19 19.63 1.43
CA PRO A 10 9.36 19.11 0.34
C PRO A 10 8.40 18.04 0.86
N LEU A 11 7.15 18.00 0.39
CA LEU A 11 6.08 17.15 0.95
C LEU A 11 6.46 15.66 1.12
N ALA A 12 7.37 15.15 0.27
CA ALA A 12 7.95 13.82 0.38
C ALA A 12 8.76 13.62 1.69
N SER A 13 9.55 14.62 2.09
CA SER A 13 10.32 14.61 3.33
C SER A 13 9.43 14.56 4.58
N LEU A 14 8.25 15.19 4.54
CA LEU A 14 7.34 15.20 5.69
C LEU A 14 6.70 13.83 5.93
N SER A 15 6.26 13.14 4.87
CA SER A 15 5.74 11.77 5.01
C SER A 15 6.78 10.81 5.58
N GLN A 16 8.04 10.96 5.13
CA GLN A 16 9.15 10.17 5.64
C GLN A 16 9.42 10.46 7.12
N GLU A 17 9.43 11.73 7.51
CA GLU A 17 9.65 12.13 8.90
C GLU A 17 8.51 11.65 9.83
N LEU A 18 7.25 11.77 9.39
CA LEU A 18 6.11 11.25 10.13
C LEU A 18 6.14 9.72 10.27
N SER A 19 6.72 9.02 9.29
CA SER A 19 6.93 7.57 9.37
C SER A 19 7.99 7.21 10.41
N LYS A 20 9.10 7.95 10.45
CA LYS A 20 10.13 7.76 11.50
C LYS A 20 9.56 7.98 12.90
N ILE A 21 8.80 9.06 13.10
CA ILE A 21 8.18 9.36 14.39
C ILE A 21 7.26 8.21 14.85
N ARG A 22 6.48 7.63 13.94
CA ARG A 22 5.64 6.46 14.23
C ARG A 22 6.51 5.27 14.65
N ASP A 23 7.59 5.00 13.93
CA ASP A 23 8.45 3.85 14.18
C ASP A 23 9.23 3.98 15.51
N GLU A 24 9.65 5.20 15.85
CA GLU A 24 10.24 5.53 17.15
C GLU A 24 9.24 5.34 18.29
N ALA A 25 8.00 5.82 18.12
CA ALA A 25 6.93 5.63 19.10
C ALA A 25 6.61 4.14 19.29
N GLY A 26 6.51 3.36 18.20
CA GLY A 26 6.31 1.92 18.26
C GLY A 26 7.46 1.17 18.94
N SER A 27 8.71 1.60 18.69
CA SER A 27 9.90 1.03 19.31
C SER A 27 9.99 1.33 20.81
N ALA A 28 9.58 2.54 21.22
CA ALA A 28 9.44 2.88 22.64
C ALA A 28 8.40 1.98 23.32
N CYS A 29 7.23 1.82 22.70
CA CYS A 29 6.17 0.94 23.20
C CYS A 29 6.63 -0.52 23.32
N LYS A 30 7.37 -1.04 22.35
CA LYS A 30 7.92 -2.41 22.39
C LYS A 30 8.80 -2.65 23.62
N ARG A 31 9.63 -1.67 24.00
CA ARG A 31 10.53 -1.79 25.16
C ARG A 31 9.79 -1.78 26.50
N THR A 32 8.63 -1.13 26.55
CA THR A 32 7.82 -1.00 27.77
C THR A 32 6.83 -2.15 27.96
N LEU A 33 6.48 -2.89 26.90
CA LEU A 33 5.51 -3.98 26.99
C LEU A 33 6.07 -5.17 27.75
N TYR A 34 5.24 -5.78 28.59
CA TYR A 34 5.61 -6.97 29.33
C TYR A 34 5.83 -8.16 28.37
N PRO A 35 6.88 -8.99 28.55
CA PRO A 35 7.20 -10.08 27.63
C PRO A 35 6.08 -11.12 27.45
N SER A 36 5.25 -11.35 28.48
CA SER A 36 4.13 -12.30 28.39
C SER A 36 2.84 -11.69 27.82
N ASN A 37 2.88 -10.47 27.29
CA ASN A 37 1.70 -9.83 26.72
C ASN A 37 1.24 -10.57 25.45
N SER A 38 -0.04 -10.98 25.40
CA SER A 38 -0.53 -11.86 24.33
C SER A 38 -0.36 -11.30 22.91
N PRO A 39 -0.66 -10.01 22.61
CA PRO A 39 -0.38 -9.43 21.30
C PRO A 39 1.11 -9.43 20.93
N LEU A 40 2.00 -9.25 21.92
CA LEU A 40 3.45 -9.26 21.69
C LEU A 40 3.94 -10.67 21.32
N VAL A 41 3.51 -11.68 22.08
CA VAL A 41 3.82 -13.10 21.80
C VAL A 41 3.28 -13.51 20.43
N MET A 42 2.05 -13.10 20.09
CA MET A 42 1.44 -13.39 18.78
C MET A 42 2.26 -12.82 17.62
N ALA A 43 2.71 -11.56 17.73
CA ALA A 43 3.56 -10.94 16.72
C ALA A 43 4.97 -11.56 16.67
N GLN A 44 5.56 -11.90 17.81
CA GLN A 44 6.89 -12.54 17.88
C GLN A 44 6.91 -13.97 17.34
N SER A 45 5.83 -14.72 17.58
CA SER A 45 5.68 -16.09 17.08
C SER A 45 5.44 -16.16 15.56
N GLY A 46 5.16 -15.02 14.91
CA GLY A 46 4.82 -14.97 13.49
C GLY A 46 3.43 -15.51 13.15
N SER A 47 2.60 -15.83 14.17
CA SER A 47 1.27 -16.40 13.95
C SER A 47 0.31 -15.40 13.31
N LYS A 48 0.08 -14.25 13.95
CA LYS A 48 -0.82 -13.22 13.44
C LYS A 48 -0.46 -11.85 14.00
N GLY A 49 -0.56 -10.84 13.15
CA GLY A 49 -0.23 -9.47 13.50
C GLY A 49 1.27 -9.21 13.52
N SER A 50 1.61 -7.94 13.45
CA SER A 50 2.97 -7.44 13.40
C SER A 50 3.20 -6.41 14.51
N PHE A 51 4.46 -6.06 14.74
CA PHE A 51 4.79 -4.94 15.64
C PHE A 51 4.13 -3.62 15.23
N LEU A 52 3.89 -3.42 13.93
CA LEU A 52 3.14 -2.26 13.44
C LEU A 52 1.70 -2.28 13.98
N ASN A 53 1.02 -3.42 13.96
CA ASN A 53 -0.35 -3.51 14.49
C ASN A 53 -0.39 -3.19 15.98
N ILE A 54 0.56 -3.70 16.76
CA ILE A 54 0.69 -3.36 18.18
C ILE A 54 0.91 -1.86 18.35
N SER A 55 1.83 -1.27 17.58
CA SER A 55 2.10 0.17 17.60
C SER A 55 0.85 1.00 17.29
N GLN A 56 0.01 0.57 16.35
CA GLN A 56 -1.25 1.26 16.03
C GLN A 56 -2.30 1.09 17.15
N MET A 57 -2.27 -0.04 17.86
CA MET A 57 -3.15 -0.26 19.00
C MET A 57 -2.84 0.67 20.17
N ILE A 58 -1.57 0.96 20.48
CA ILE A 58 -1.19 1.67 21.72
C ILE A 58 -0.46 3.00 21.53
N ALA A 59 0.29 3.20 20.44
CA ALA A 59 1.10 4.39 20.22
C ALA A 59 0.37 5.41 19.33
N CYS A 60 0.32 5.14 18.03
CA CYS A 60 -0.40 5.95 17.04
C CYS A 60 -0.64 5.16 15.76
N VAL A 61 -1.74 5.47 15.06
CA VAL A 61 -2.04 4.81 13.77
C VAL A 61 -1.09 5.26 12.66
N GLY A 62 -0.74 6.55 12.65
CA GLY A 62 0.21 7.16 11.71
C GLY A 62 -0.43 7.77 10.46
N GLN A 63 0.40 8.04 9.46
CA GLN A 63 0.00 8.72 8.22
C GLN A 63 -0.88 7.81 7.35
N GLN A 64 -2.09 8.29 7.03
CA GLN A 64 -2.97 7.66 6.05
C GLN A 64 -2.60 8.14 4.65
N ILE A 65 -2.45 7.19 3.72
CA ILE A 65 -2.11 7.45 2.32
C ILE A 65 -3.31 7.02 1.48
N ILE A 66 -3.67 7.88 0.52
CA ILE A 66 -4.77 7.66 -0.42
C ILE A 66 -4.27 7.90 -1.84
N GLY A 67 -4.40 6.91 -2.73
CA GLY A 67 -3.92 7.00 -4.12
C GLY A 67 -2.42 7.30 -4.22
N GLY A 68 -1.62 6.72 -3.31
CA GLY A 68 -0.17 6.92 -3.24
C GLY A 68 0.29 8.30 -2.73
N LYS A 69 -0.64 9.19 -2.33
CA LYS A 69 -0.33 10.53 -1.80
C LYS A 69 -0.96 10.73 -0.42
N ARG A 70 -0.50 11.74 0.32
CA ARG A 70 -1.20 12.18 1.55
C ARG A 70 -2.62 12.62 1.18
N VAL A 71 -3.53 12.59 2.14
CA VAL A 71 -4.95 12.86 1.90
C VAL A 71 -5.15 14.13 1.06
N PRO A 72 -5.79 14.03 -0.12
CA PRO A 72 -5.95 15.16 -1.03
C PRO A 72 -6.93 16.19 -0.48
N ASP A 73 -6.97 17.37 -1.12
CA ASP A 73 -8.00 18.37 -0.86
C ASP A 73 -9.23 18.05 -1.70
N SER A 74 -10.27 17.51 -1.07
CA SER A 74 -11.50 17.09 -1.76
C SER A 74 -12.59 18.16 -1.78
N LEU A 75 -12.49 19.19 -0.93
CA LEU A 75 -13.55 20.20 -0.75
C LEU A 75 -12.95 21.60 -0.78
N ASN A 76 -13.16 22.40 -1.83
CA ASN A 76 -12.73 23.82 -1.89
C ASN A 76 -11.31 24.09 -1.33
N GLY A 77 -10.32 23.26 -1.68
CA GLY A 77 -8.94 23.40 -1.21
C GLY A 77 -8.65 22.94 0.22
N ARG A 78 -9.51 22.11 0.82
CA ARG A 78 -9.31 21.46 2.12
C ARG A 78 -9.68 19.98 2.07
N SER A 79 -9.07 19.20 2.96
CA SER A 79 -9.39 17.78 3.12
C SER A 79 -10.72 17.54 3.85
N LEU A 80 -11.03 18.32 4.90
CA LEU A 80 -12.33 18.30 5.60
C LEU A 80 -12.80 19.72 5.92
N ILE A 81 -14.11 19.88 6.13
CA ILE A 81 -14.76 21.16 6.46
C ILE A 81 -14.19 21.78 7.74
N HIS A 82 -13.77 20.94 8.69
CA HIS A 82 -13.19 21.35 9.98
C HIS A 82 -11.79 22.00 9.87
N PHE A 83 -11.10 21.85 8.74
CA PHE A 83 -9.78 22.43 8.54
C PHE A 83 -9.86 23.71 7.72
N PRO A 84 -8.97 24.69 7.98
CA PRO A 84 -8.91 25.89 7.16
C PRO A 84 -8.46 25.55 5.73
N PRO A 85 -8.94 26.31 4.71
CA PRO A 85 -8.52 26.14 3.33
C PRO A 85 -6.99 26.22 3.19
N GLY A 86 -6.39 25.32 2.41
CA GLY A 86 -4.95 25.26 2.16
C GLY A 86 -4.11 24.72 3.32
N SER A 87 -4.72 24.19 4.38
CA SER A 87 -3.98 23.64 5.52
C SER A 87 -3.08 22.47 5.11
N ARG A 88 -1.78 22.59 5.41
CA ARG A 88 -0.77 21.54 5.17
C ARG A 88 -0.34 20.79 6.44
N THR A 89 -1.04 21.02 7.55
CA THR A 89 -0.70 20.40 8.83
C THR A 89 -0.81 18.87 8.75
N PRO A 90 -0.04 18.12 9.56
CA PRO A 90 -0.11 16.66 9.58
C PRO A 90 -1.55 16.14 9.75
N ALA A 91 -2.27 16.68 10.74
CA ALA A 91 -3.66 16.30 11.03
C ALA A 91 -4.62 16.58 9.87
N ALA A 92 -4.50 17.75 9.22
CA ALA A 92 -5.37 18.09 8.07
C ALA A 92 -5.14 17.17 6.87
N LYS A 93 -3.92 16.63 6.75
CA LYS A 93 -3.49 15.78 5.65
C LYS A 93 -3.40 14.30 6.04
N GLY A 94 -4.22 13.86 7.00
CA GLY A 94 -4.44 12.44 7.30
C GLY A 94 -3.43 11.78 8.23
N PHE A 95 -2.64 12.55 9.00
CA PHE A 95 -1.86 11.96 10.09
C PHE A 95 -2.75 11.71 11.30
N VAL A 96 -2.85 10.44 11.70
CA VAL A 96 -3.60 10.02 12.87
C VAL A 96 -2.65 9.87 14.04
N LYS A 97 -2.75 10.80 15.00
CA LYS A 97 -1.84 10.85 16.16
C LYS A 97 -2.27 9.91 17.27
N ASN A 98 -3.57 9.65 17.37
CA ASN A 98 -4.12 8.78 18.40
C ASN A 98 -3.97 7.30 18.03
N SER A 99 -4.04 6.43 19.03
CA SER A 99 -4.06 4.98 18.87
C SER A 99 -5.48 4.43 18.93
N PHE A 100 -5.66 3.16 18.57
CA PHE A 100 -6.97 2.52 18.73
C PHE A 100 -7.38 2.37 20.19
N TYR A 101 -6.42 2.30 21.12
CA TYR A 101 -6.70 2.27 22.55
C TYR A 101 -7.19 3.62 23.08
N THR A 102 -6.54 4.72 22.70
CA THR A 102 -6.96 6.07 23.13
C THR A 102 -8.24 6.55 22.46
N GLY A 103 -8.63 5.90 21.35
CA GLY A 103 -9.75 6.31 20.51
C GLY A 103 -9.35 7.36 19.48
N LEU A 104 -10.12 7.39 18.38
CA LEU A 104 -9.89 8.28 17.24
C LEU A 104 -10.82 9.50 17.32
N THR A 105 -10.30 10.68 16.98
CA THR A 105 -11.16 11.84 16.74
C THR A 105 -11.99 11.64 15.47
N PRO A 106 -13.14 12.34 15.30
CA PRO A 106 -13.98 12.16 14.11
C PRO A 106 -13.24 12.37 12.78
N SER A 107 -12.34 13.35 12.71
CA SER A 107 -11.50 13.59 11.52
C SER A 107 -10.51 12.45 11.26
N GLU A 108 -9.88 11.92 12.32
CA GLU A 108 -8.95 10.80 12.19
C GLU A 108 -9.66 9.52 11.77
N PHE A 109 -10.82 9.24 12.37
CA PHE A 109 -11.66 8.11 11.99
C PHE A 109 -12.05 8.18 10.52
N PHE A 110 -12.46 9.36 10.04
CA PHE A 110 -12.82 9.55 8.64
C PHE A 110 -11.64 9.27 7.70
N PHE A 111 -10.46 9.84 7.97
CA PHE A 111 -9.28 9.58 7.15
C PHE A 111 -8.84 8.11 7.18
N HIS A 112 -8.94 7.46 8.34
CA HIS A 112 -8.65 6.05 8.48
C HIS A 112 -9.63 5.18 7.67
N ALA A 113 -10.92 5.49 7.74
CA ALA A 113 -11.96 4.79 6.97
C ALA A 113 -11.77 4.97 5.46
N MET A 114 -11.37 6.16 5.00
CA MET A 114 -11.05 6.40 3.58
C MET A 114 -9.91 5.49 3.10
N SER A 115 -8.79 5.45 3.83
CA SER A 115 -7.65 4.61 3.48
C SER A 115 -7.99 3.11 3.56
N GLY A 116 -8.76 2.70 4.57
CA GLY A 116 -9.24 1.32 4.69
C GLY A 116 -10.12 0.89 3.51
N ARG A 117 -11.01 1.75 3.02
CA ARG A 117 -11.86 1.46 1.86
C ARG A 117 -11.06 1.33 0.56
N GLU A 118 -10.01 2.12 0.37
CA GLU A 118 -9.11 1.97 -0.77
C GLU A 118 -8.44 0.61 -0.76
N GLY A 119 -7.90 0.18 0.39
CA GLY A 119 -7.28 -1.15 0.52
C GLY A 119 -8.25 -2.30 0.20
N LEU A 120 -9.51 -2.19 0.62
CA LEU A 120 -10.54 -3.19 0.27
C LEU A 120 -10.84 -3.21 -1.22
N THR A 121 -10.94 -2.04 -1.84
CA THR A 121 -11.22 -1.90 -3.28
C THR A 121 -10.04 -2.42 -4.11
N ASP A 122 -8.82 -2.08 -3.74
CA ASP A 122 -7.59 -2.54 -4.37
C ASP A 122 -7.45 -4.07 -4.30
N THR A 123 -7.79 -4.66 -3.15
CA THR A 123 -7.81 -6.13 -2.99
C THR A 123 -8.82 -6.77 -3.94
N ALA A 124 -10.02 -6.19 -4.07
CA ALA A 124 -11.06 -6.72 -4.96
C ALA A 124 -10.64 -6.67 -6.43
N VAL A 125 -10.06 -5.54 -6.88
CA VAL A 125 -9.58 -5.38 -8.27
C VAL A 125 -8.41 -6.32 -8.55
N LYS A 126 -7.40 -6.35 -7.66
CA LYS A 126 -6.22 -7.22 -7.83
C LYS A 126 -6.57 -8.70 -7.89
N THR A 127 -7.61 -9.14 -7.17
CA THR A 127 -8.05 -10.54 -7.22
C THR A 127 -8.55 -10.92 -8.62
N ALA A 128 -9.33 -10.04 -9.26
CA ALA A 128 -9.82 -10.27 -10.61
C ALA A 128 -8.67 -10.31 -11.63
N ASP A 129 -7.76 -9.35 -11.55
CA ASP A 129 -6.64 -9.24 -12.49
C ASP A 129 -5.67 -10.41 -12.36
N THR A 130 -5.28 -10.77 -11.14
CA THR A 130 -4.36 -11.90 -10.89
C THR A 130 -4.96 -13.23 -11.31
N GLY A 131 -6.26 -13.46 -11.03
CA GLY A 131 -6.95 -14.67 -11.48
C GLY A 131 -7.07 -14.75 -13.00
N TYR A 132 -7.35 -13.62 -13.68
CA TYR A 132 -7.39 -13.58 -15.14
C TYR A 132 -6.02 -13.84 -15.76
N MET A 133 -4.97 -13.20 -15.26
CA MET A 133 -3.58 -13.44 -15.69
C MET A 133 -3.20 -14.90 -15.49
N GLN A 134 -3.45 -15.48 -14.31
CA GLN A 134 -3.18 -16.89 -14.04
C GLN A 134 -3.91 -17.80 -15.04
N ARG A 135 -5.20 -17.56 -15.31
CA ARG A 135 -5.97 -18.34 -16.27
C ARG A 135 -5.39 -18.27 -17.69
N ARG A 136 -4.95 -17.09 -18.12
CA ARG A 136 -4.32 -16.90 -19.43
C ARG A 136 -2.99 -17.64 -19.54
N ILE A 137 -2.15 -17.53 -18.51
CA ILE A 137 -0.85 -18.21 -18.45
C ILE A 137 -1.05 -19.74 -18.49
N VAL A 138 -1.93 -20.28 -17.65
CA VAL A 138 -2.21 -21.72 -17.61
C VAL A 138 -2.71 -22.22 -18.97
N LYS A 139 -3.65 -21.51 -19.61
CA LYS A 139 -4.14 -21.88 -20.94
C LYS A 139 -3.08 -21.79 -22.03
N GLY A 140 -2.18 -20.82 -21.95
CA GLY A 140 -1.08 -20.70 -22.91
C GLY A 140 -0.05 -21.82 -22.78
N ILE A 141 0.15 -22.34 -21.57
CA ILE A 141 1.19 -23.34 -21.27
C ILE A 141 0.66 -24.79 -21.33
N THR A 142 -0.64 -25.02 -21.13
CA THR A 142 -1.26 -26.37 -21.14
C THR A 142 -0.96 -27.18 -22.42
N PRO A 143 -1.00 -26.60 -23.63
CA PRO A 143 -0.68 -27.33 -24.86
C PRO A 143 0.73 -27.92 -24.87
N CYS A 144 1.71 -27.23 -24.27
CA CYS A 144 3.11 -27.69 -24.21
C CYS A 144 3.31 -28.91 -23.30
N TYR A 145 2.35 -29.24 -22.43
CA TYR A 145 2.46 -30.35 -21.48
C TYR A 145 1.56 -31.55 -21.81
N SER A 146 0.59 -31.40 -22.73
CA SER A 146 -0.40 -32.44 -23.04
C SER A 146 0.00 -33.39 -24.17
N GLU A 147 1.05 -33.09 -24.92
CA GLU A 147 1.53 -33.90 -26.04
C GLU A 147 2.69 -34.83 -25.58
N PRO A 148 2.53 -36.16 -25.65
CA PRO A 148 3.64 -37.08 -25.44
C PRO A 148 4.57 -36.99 -26.65
N ALA A 149 5.71 -36.31 -26.48
CA ALA A 149 6.75 -36.06 -27.48
C ALA A 149 6.29 -35.19 -28.67
N MET A 150 6.12 -33.89 -28.43
CA MET A 150 6.13 -32.91 -29.54
C MET A 150 7.49 -32.98 -30.25
N SER A 151 7.47 -33.10 -31.57
CA SER A 151 8.65 -32.86 -32.38
C SER A 151 9.10 -31.39 -32.20
N ALA A 152 10.39 -31.09 -32.33
CA ALA A 152 10.91 -29.73 -32.11
C ALA A 152 10.19 -28.65 -32.96
N GLU A 153 9.69 -29.03 -34.14
CA GLU A 153 8.93 -28.18 -35.05
C GLU A 153 7.54 -27.82 -34.49
N GLU A 154 6.86 -28.73 -33.81
CA GLU A 154 5.56 -28.46 -33.18
C GLU A 154 5.71 -27.57 -31.94
N VAL A 155 6.84 -27.65 -31.23
CA VAL A 155 7.16 -26.74 -30.13
C VAL A 155 7.38 -25.32 -30.65
N GLU A 156 8.09 -25.18 -31.76
CA GLU A 156 8.36 -23.87 -32.37
C GLU A 156 7.06 -23.22 -32.88
N ILE A 157 6.18 -24.00 -33.53
CA ILE A 157 4.85 -23.53 -33.96
C ILE A 157 3.96 -23.16 -32.76
N ALA A 158 4.00 -23.94 -31.67
CA ALA A 158 3.23 -23.64 -30.46
C ALA A 158 3.75 -22.39 -29.74
N ILE A 159 5.07 -22.16 -29.73
CA ILE A 159 5.68 -20.93 -29.20
C ILE A 159 5.29 -19.73 -30.06
N ASP A 160 5.39 -19.82 -31.38
CA ASP A 160 4.97 -18.74 -32.29
C ASP A 160 3.47 -18.42 -32.16
N ALA A 161 2.62 -19.45 -32.05
CA ALA A 161 1.19 -19.27 -31.82
C ALA A 161 0.89 -18.66 -30.44
N ALA A 162 1.68 -18.98 -29.40
CA ALA A 162 1.56 -18.38 -28.09
C ALA A 162 2.02 -16.91 -28.07
N LEU A 163 3.07 -16.56 -28.82
CA LEU A 163 3.55 -15.19 -29.01
C LEU A 163 2.58 -14.34 -29.83
N GLU A 164 1.81 -14.96 -30.73
CA GLU A 164 0.75 -14.31 -31.51
C GLU A 164 -0.50 -13.93 -30.68
N LEU A 165 -0.66 -14.48 -29.47
CA LEU A 165 -1.79 -14.13 -28.60
C LEU A 165 -1.74 -12.62 -28.23
N PRO A 166 -2.89 -11.92 -28.23
CA PRO A 166 -2.93 -10.47 -27.94
C PRO A 166 -2.27 -10.08 -26.61
N ALA A 167 -2.30 -10.98 -25.62
CA ALA A 167 -1.68 -10.76 -24.32
C ALA A 167 -0.14 -10.70 -24.36
N PHE A 168 0.50 -11.38 -25.33
CA PHE A 168 1.95 -11.35 -25.52
C PHE A 168 2.39 -10.24 -26.48
N LYS A 169 1.59 -9.93 -27.51
CA LYS A 169 1.82 -8.77 -28.40
C LYS A 169 1.74 -7.43 -27.66
N ASP A 170 0.81 -7.29 -26.72
CA ASP A 170 0.70 -6.08 -25.90
C ASP A 170 1.72 -6.06 -24.74
N LEU A 171 2.44 -7.15 -24.49
CA LEU A 171 3.38 -7.25 -23.36
C LEU A 171 4.52 -6.25 -23.50
N ASP A 172 5.05 -6.04 -24.70
CA ASP A 172 6.10 -5.05 -24.97
C ASP A 172 5.60 -3.61 -24.82
N GLY A 173 4.35 -3.34 -25.20
CA GLY A 173 3.70 -2.05 -24.99
C GLY A 173 3.41 -1.78 -23.51
N ILE A 174 2.98 -2.82 -22.78
CA ILE A 174 2.71 -2.77 -21.34
C ILE A 174 4.02 -2.63 -20.55
N LEU A 175 5.08 -3.36 -20.91
CA LEU A 175 6.42 -3.23 -20.32
C LEU A 175 7.04 -1.87 -20.63
N SER A 176 6.96 -1.39 -21.88
CA SER A 176 7.48 -0.08 -22.27
C SER A 176 6.74 1.07 -21.57
N SER A 177 5.41 0.97 -21.41
CA SER A 177 4.63 1.95 -20.66
C SER A 177 4.90 1.88 -19.15
N HIS A 178 5.08 0.69 -18.56
CA HIS A 178 5.49 0.54 -17.17
C HIS A 178 6.88 1.11 -16.92
N ILE A 179 7.87 0.77 -17.75
CA ILE A 179 9.25 1.27 -17.66
C ILE A 179 9.29 2.79 -17.82
N LYS A 180 8.53 3.37 -18.76
CA LYS A 180 8.41 4.83 -18.91
C LYS A 180 7.72 5.50 -17.71
N SER A 181 6.73 4.84 -17.10
CA SER A 181 6.09 5.36 -15.88
C SER A 181 7.04 5.33 -14.67
N VAL A 182 7.92 4.33 -14.60
CA VAL A 182 8.93 4.20 -13.53
C VAL A 182 10.09 5.18 -13.75
N ALA A 183 10.54 5.39 -14.98
CA ALA A 183 11.63 6.31 -15.33
C ALA A 183 11.23 7.80 -15.29
N SER A 184 9.94 8.12 -15.34
CA SER A 184 9.43 9.51 -15.16
C SER A 184 9.06 9.85 -13.72
N ALA A 185 9.11 8.85 -12.82
CA ALA A 185 8.88 9.01 -11.38
C ALA A 185 10.19 9.11 -10.56
N SER A 186 11.35 9.08 -11.22
CA SER A 186 12.70 9.33 -10.71
C SER A 186 13.25 10.64 -11.25
#